data_AF-A0A4Y8C6D5-F1
#
_entry.id   AF-A0A4Y8C6D5-F1
#
_cell.length_a   1.000
_cell.length_b   1.000
_cell.length_c   1.000
_cell.angle_alpha   90.00
_cell.angle_beta   90.00
_cell.angle_gamma   90.00
#
_symmetry.space_group_name_H-M   'P 1'
#
loop_
_entity.id
_entity.type
_entity.pdbx_description
1 polymer ?
#
loop_
_entity_poly.entity_id
_entity_poly.type
_entity_poly.pdbx_seq_one_letter_code
_entity_poly.pdbx_strand_id
1 'polypeptide(L)'
;KVHKINIELAREVGKNHSQRAKIEKEQNENYKAKKDAELECEKLGLKINNKNILKLRLFKEQKEFCAYSGEKIKLSDLQDEKMLEIDHIYPYSRSFDDSYMN
;
A
#
# COMPACT_ATOMS: atom_id res chain seq x y z
N LYS A 1 -23.08 -18.94 -30.41
CA LYS A 1 -23.84 -18.22 -29.35
C LYS A 1 -22.85 -17.89 -28.24
N VAL A 2 -22.70 -16.62 -27.86
CA VAL A 2 -21.75 -16.24 -26.80
C VAL A 2 -22.38 -16.57 -25.44
N HIS A 3 -21.64 -17.28 -24.58
CA HIS A 3 -22.10 -17.72 -23.27
C HIS A 3 -21.86 -16.66 -22.17
N LYS A 4 -20.81 -15.84 -22.29
CA LYS A 4 -20.53 -14.71 -21.40
C LYS A 4 -19.62 -13.67 -22.07
N ILE A 5 -19.80 -12.40 -21.72
CA ILE A 5 -18.86 -11.31 -21.99
C ILE A 5 -18.49 -10.69 -20.63
N ASN A 6 -17.19 -10.53 -20.36
CA ASN A 6 -16.70 -9.79 -19.19
C ASN A 6 -16.26 -8.40 -19.65
N ILE A 7 -16.63 -7.38 -18.88
CA ILE A 7 -16.32 -5.98 -19.17
C ILE A 7 -15.64 -5.39 -17.94
N GLU A 8 -14.49 -4.75 -18.13
CA GLU A 8 -13.82 -3.91 -17.14
C GLU A 8 -13.75 -2.49 -17.71
N LEU A 9 -14.07 -1.50 -16.89
CA LEU A 9 -14.09 -0.09 -17.28
C LEU A 9 -13.05 0.67 -16.46
N ALA A 10 -12.48 1.72 -17.04
CA ALA A 10 -11.64 2.64 -16.28
C ALA A 10 -12.43 3.30 -15.14
N ARG A 11 -11.77 3.55 -14.00
CA ARG A 11 -12.40 4.12 -12.78
C ARG A 11 -13.05 5.49 -13.01
N GLU A 12 -12.63 6.21 -14.03
CA GLU A 12 -13.09 7.55 -14.38
C GLU A 12 -14.34 7.58 -15.26
N VAL A 13 -14.74 6.45 -15.84
CA VAL A 13 -15.92 6.36 -16.72
C VAL A 13 -17.16 6.78 -15.93
N GLY A 14 -17.93 7.72 -16.48
CA GLY A 14 -19.13 8.28 -15.84
C GLY A 14 -18.86 9.29 -14.70
N LYS A 15 -17.59 9.60 -14.38
CA LYS A 15 -17.24 10.61 -13.36
C LYS A 15 -17.24 12.01 -13.95
N ASN A 16 -17.70 12.98 -13.16
CA ASN A 16 -17.63 14.41 -13.49
C ASN A 16 -16.22 14.99 -13.24
N HIS A 17 -16.00 16.24 -13.67
CA HIS A 17 -14.70 16.90 -13.57
C HIS A 17 -14.14 16.93 -12.13
N SER A 18 -14.97 17.29 -11.14
CA SER A 18 -14.53 17.37 -9.73
C SER A 18 -14.13 16.00 -9.17
N GLN A 19 -14.86 14.95 -9.52
CA GLN A 19 -14.53 13.59 -9.11
C GLN A 19 -13.22 13.10 -9.73
N ARG A 20 -12.97 13.40 -11.01
CA ARG A 20 -11.70 13.07 -11.67
C ARG A 20 -10.53 13.81 -11.05
N ALA A 21 -10.69 15.11 -10.79
CA ALA A 21 -9.67 15.91 -10.11
C ALA A 21 -9.33 15.37 -8.71
N LYS A 22 -10.33 14.83 -7.97
CA LYS A 22 -10.08 14.17 -6.68
C LYS A 22 -9.24 12.89 -6.85
N ILE A 23 -9.58 12.04 -7.81
CA ILE A 23 -8.84 10.81 -8.11
C ILE A 23 -7.39 11.13 -8.49
N GLU A 24 -7.18 12.11 -9.37
CA GLU A 24 -5.86 12.56 -9.78
C GLU A 24 -5.04 13.09 -8.59
N LYS A 25 -5.67 13.88 -7.72
CA LYS A 25 -5.03 14.36 -6.49
C LYS A 25 -4.59 13.20 -5.58
N GLU A 26 -5.47 12.24 -5.31
CA GLU A 26 -5.18 11.06 -4.49
C GLU A 26 -4.05 10.20 -5.11
N GLN A 27 -4.02 10.05 -6.43
CA GLN A 27 -2.95 9.34 -7.15
C GLN A 27 -1.61 10.07 -7.02
N ASN A 28 -1.61 11.40 -7.17
CA ASN A 28 -0.41 12.23 -7.04
C ASN A 28 0.15 12.23 -5.61
N GLU A 29 -0.73 12.29 -4.60
CA GLU A 29 -0.34 12.18 -3.19
C GLU A 29 0.28 10.82 -2.88
N ASN A 30 -0.34 9.73 -3.36
CA ASN A 30 0.21 8.38 -3.22
C ASN A 30 1.56 8.21 -3.93
N TYR A 31 1.71 8.79 -5.12
CA TYR A 31 2.97 8.77 -5.87
C TYR A 31 4.08 9.47 -5.08
N LYS A 32 3.81 10.67 -4.54
CA LYS A 32 4.76 11.42 -3.69
C LYS A 32 5.13 10.63 -2.45
N ALA A 33 4.16 10.09 -1.71
CA ALA A 33 4.42 9.28 -0.52
C ALA A 33 5.29 8.04 -0.83
N LYS A 34 5.07 7.40 -1.99
CA LYS A 34 5.90 6.29 -2.47
C LYS A 34 7.33 6.73 -2.77
N LYS A 35 7.51 7.89 -3.40
CA LYS A 35 8.83 8.46 -3.73
C LYS A 35 9.60 8.89 -2.47
N ASP A 36 8.93 9.48 -1.50
CA ASP A 36 9.54 9.86 -0.23
C ASP A 36 10.00 8.61 0.55
N ALA A 37 9.18 7.56 0.58
CA ALA A 37 9.55 6.28 1.17
C ALA A 37 10.70 5.58 0.43
N GLU A 38 10.78 5.70 -0.90
CA GLU A 38 11.91 5.19 -1.69
C GLU A 38 13.24 5.85 -1.29
N LEU A 39 13.26 7.18 -1.18
CA LEU A 39 14.44 7.94 -0.72
C LEU A 39 14.84 7.60 0.71
N GLU A 40 13.86 7.30 1.55
CA GLU A 40 14.14 6.92 2.93
C GLU A 40 14.62 5.48 3.07
N CYS A 41 14.10 4.54 2.27
CA CYS A 41 14.69 3.21 2.17
C CYS A 41 16.18 3.29 1.84
N GLU A 42 16.57 4.14 0.89
CA GLU A 42 17.97 4.39 0.54
C GLU A 42 18.79 4.88 1.75
N LYS A 43 18.29 5.90 2.47
CA LYS A 43 18.95 6.45 3.68
C LYS A 43 19.11 5.41 4.79
N LEU A 44 18.15 4.49 4.91
CA LEU A 44 18.12 3.44 5.92
C LEU A 44 18.90 2.17 5.52
N GLY A 45 19.46 2.14 4.31
CA GLY A 45 20.14 0.96 3.77
C GLY A 45 19.20 -0.21 3.46
N LEU A 46 17.90 0.05 3.33
CA LEU A 46 16.91 -0.96 2.93
C LEU A 46 16.99 -1.15 1.41
N LYS A 47 16.95 -2.41 0.96
CA LYS A 47 16.86 -2.71 -0.47
C LYS A 47 15.63 -2.03 -1.07
N ILE A 48 15.83 -1.20 -2.09
CA ILE A 48 14.75 -0.48 -2.77
C ILE A 48 13.93 -1.46 -3.60
N ASN A 49 12.73 -1.79 -3.11
CA ASN A 49 11.74 -2.60 -3.80
C ASN A 49 10.33 -2.29 -3.26
N ASN A 50 9.28 -2.72 -3.97
CA ASN A 50 7.90 -2.40 -3.58
C ASN A 50 7.53 -2.92 -2.17
N LYS A 51 8.07 -4.07 -1.74
CA LYS A 51 7.79 -4.65 -0.42
C LYS A 51 8.36 -3.78 0.70
N ASN A 52 9.62 -3.35 0.60
CA ASN A 52 10.27 -2.52 1.61
C ASN A 52 9.71 -1.10 1.65
N ILE A 53 9.37 -0.54 0.48
CA ILE A 53 8.67 0.75 0.39
C ILE A 53 7.31 0.67 1.09
N LEU A 54 6.54 -0.39 0.85
CA LEU A 54 5.25 -0.61 1.52
C LEU A 54 5.42 -0.81 3.04
N LYS A 55 6.35 -1.66 3.46
CA LYS A 55 6.68 -1.87 4.88
C LYS A 55 7.00 -0.57 5.60
N LEU A 56 7.86 0.27 5.02
CA LEU A 56 8.28 1.53 5.63
C LEU A 56 7.11 2.52 5.75
N ARG A 57 6.24 2.60 4.74
CA ARG A 57 5.03 3.43 4.80
C ARG A 57 4.10 2.99 5.92
N LEU A 58 3.78 1.69 5.98
CA LEU A 58 2.92 1.13 7.03
C LEU A 58 3.52 1.32 8.42
N PHE A 59 4.83 1.07 8.57
CA PHE A 59 5.55 1.30 9.83
C PHE A 59 5.36 2.73 10.35
N LYS A 60 5.46 3.74 9.49
CA LYS A 60 5.25 5.14 9.86
C LYS A 60 3.79 5.47 10.17
N GLU A 61 2.87 5.03 9.32
CA GLU A 61 1.43 5.29 9.48
C GLU A 61 0.88 4.63 10.75
N GLN A 62 1.41 3.46 11.12
CA GLN A 62 1.13 2.75 12.37
C GLN A 62 1.93 3.29 13.58
N LYS A 63 2.66 4.39 13.42
CA LYS A 63 3.45 5.04 14.48
C LYS A 63 4.47 4.09 15.14
N GLU A 64 5.06 3.19 14.36
CA GLU A 64 6.09 2.24 14.82
C GLU A 64 5.57 1.13 15.76
N PHE A 65 4.26 0.85 15.76
CA PHE A 65 3.68 -0.22 16.57
C PHE A 65 3.03 -1.30 15.69
N CYS A 66 3.18 -2.55 16.11
CA CYS A 66 2.46 -3.67 15.52
C CYS A 66 0.96 -3.49 15.77
N ALA A 67 0.15 -3.54 14.70
CA ALA A 67 -1.30 -3.35 14.80
C ALA A 67 -2.01 -4.44 15.62
N TYR A 68 -1.41 -5.64 15.72
CA TYR A 68 -2.03 -6.79 16.39
C TYR A 68 -1.50 -7.02 17.81
N SER A 69 -0.18 -6.95 18.02
CA SER A 69 0.40 -7.16 19.36
C SER A 69 0.51 -5.89 20.18
N GLY A 70 0.49 -4.72 19.54
CA GLY A 70 0.75 -3.43 20.20
C GLY A 70 2.21 -3.23 20.60
N GLU A 71 3.11 -4.16 20.24
CA GLU A 71 4.54 -4.04 20.54
C GLU A 71 5.21 -3.01 19.63
N LYS A 72 6.24 -2.34 20.18
CA LYS A 72 7.03 -1.38 19.41
C LYS A 72 7.94 -2.10 18.43
N ILE A 73 7.83 -1.74 17.16
CA ILE A 73 8.70 -2.18 16.07
C ILE A 73 9.92 -1.26 16.04
N LYS A 74 11.11 -1.83 15.94
CA LYS A 74 12.37 -1.09 15.80
C LYS A 74 12.76 -0.99 14.34
N LEU A 75 13.57 0.01 14.03
CA LEU A 75 14.15 0.19 12.70
C LEU A 75 14.99 -1.01 12.25
N SER A 76 15.68 -1.68 13.18
CA SER A 76 16.42 -2.92 12.92
C SER A 76 15.53 -4.05 12.42
N ASP A 77 14.27 -4.10 12.87
CA ASP A 77 13.34 -5.16 12.52
C ASP A 77 12.87 -5.03 11.07
N LEU A 78 12.92 -3.82 10.50
CA LEU A 78 12.67 -3.58 9.07
C LEU A 78 13.79 -4.13 8.17
N GLN A 79 15.02 -4.24 8.69
CA GLN A 79 16.16 -4.77 7.95
C GLN A 79 16.17 -6.31 7.92
N ASP A 80 15.52 -6.95 8.90
CA ASP A 80 15.34 -8.40 8.90
C ASP A 80 14.12 -8.79 8.06
N GLU A 81 14.37 -9.52 6.96
CA GLU A 81 13.30 -9.93 6.05
C GLU A 81 12.25 -10.85 6.69
N LYS A 82 12.59 -11.55 7.77
CA LYS A 82 11.74 -12.56 8.43
C LYS A 82 11.02 -12.05 9.67
N MET A 83 11.40 -10.89 10.22
CA MET A 83 10.79 -10.37 11.46
C MET A 83 9.40 -9.79 11.25
N LEU A 84 9.15 -9.20 10.09
CA LEU A 84 7.91 -8.48 9.79
C LEU A 84 7.28 -8.96 8.49
N GLU A 85 5.97 -9.16 8.51
CA GLU A 85 5.14 -9.48 7.35
C GLU A 85 4.11 -8.37 7.11
N ILE A 86 3.73 -8.18 5.85
CA ILE A 86 2.59 -7.34 5.49
C ILE A 86 1.41 -8.30 5.37
N ASP A 87 0.47 -8.18 6.30
CA ASP A 87 -0.71 -9.04 6.39
C ASP A 87 -1.94 -8.32 5.80
N HIS A 88 -2.91 -9.12 5.36
CA HIS A 88 -4.23 -8.61 4.96
C HIS A 88 -5.19 -8.67 6.15
N ILE A 89 -5.67 -7.50 6.61
CA ILE A 89 -6.59 -7.35 7.76
C ILE A 89 -7.79 -8.29 7.62
N TYR A 90 -8.41 -8.30 6.43
CA TYR A 90 -9.38 -9.30 6.01
C TYR A 90 -8.72 -10.30 5.06
N PRO A 91 -8.85 -11.62 5.31
CA PRO A 91 -8.24 -12.63 4.45
C PRO A 91 -8.62 -12.46 2.98
N TYR A 92 -7.60 -12.35 2.12
CA TYR A 92 -7.78 -12.14 0.68
C TYR A 92 -8.71 -13.17 0.03
N SER A 93 -8.63 -14.44 0.45
CA SER A 93 -9.47 -15.54 -0.05
C SER A 93 -10.98 -15.33 0.17
N ARG A 94 -11.35 -14.39 1.05
CA ARG A 94 -12.73 -14.05 1.40
C ARG A 94 -13.13 -12.66 0.91
N SER A 95 -12.22 -11.69 0.94
CA SER A 95 -12.51 -10.29 0.57
C SER A 95 -12.24 -10.00 -0.91
N PHE A 96 -11.26 -10.69 -1.51
CA PHE A 96 -10.62 -10.31 -2.77
C PHE A 96 -10.06 -8.87 -2.75
N ASP A 97 -9.80 -8.34 -1.56
CA ASP A 97 -9.29 -6.98 -1.36
C ASP A 97 -7.77 -7.03 -1.15
N ASP A 98 -7.04 -6.58 -2.17
CA ASP A 98 -5.58 -6.40 -2.15
C ASP A 98 -5.23 -4.90 -2.19
N SER A 99 -6.16 -4.05 -1.77
CA SER A 99 -5.93 -2.61 -1.68
C SER A 99 -5.08 -2.27 -0.47
N TYR A 100 -4.45 -1.09 -0.50
CA TYR A 100 -3.65 -0.58 0.62
C TYR A 100 -4.38 -0.53 1.98
N MET A 101 -5.72 -0.49 1.95
CA MET A 101 -6.55 -0.39 3.14
C MET A 101 -6.82 -1.74 3.79
N ASN A 102 -6.35 -2.84 3.19
CA ASN A 102 -6.53 -4.20 3.66
C ASN A 102 -5.18 -4.91 3.80
#